data_AF-A0A2S4L6V7-F1
#
_entry.id   AF-A0A2S4L6V7-F1
#
_cell.length_a   1.000
_cell.length_b   1.000
_cell.length_c   1.000
_cell.angle_alpha   90.00
_cell.angle_beta   90.00
_cell.angle_gamma   90.00
#
_symmetry.space_group_name_H-M   'P 1'
#
loop_
_entity.id
_entity.type
_entity.pdbx_description
1 polymer ?
#
loop_
_entity_poly.entity_id
_entity_poly.type
_entity_poly.pdbx_seq_one_letter_code
_entity_poly.pdbx_strand_id
1 'polypeptide(L)'
;NSCTSPPTSPPAFVAFLRALPLCLVGLLLERSCVTAHRLFIDSSSQRVHVLRKPLISTLASQAPRHCPRSSSTPYILPAEGQPNMSGSVSLLRRLILESPPGEWALNQLRSLLIGALRQGPIPQHVAFEMDGNRRYARSHRMETVEGHHRGFEALARIMEICYKCGVKVVTVYAFSVENYNRPKHEVEGLMQLAKVKLEQLTTYGDILDRYGACVRVLGQREMIREDVLQVVDKAVARTRHNSKAVLNICFPYTSRAEITTAIRSTVQEFLAPPPPKNTPFSPSRIRQKILSTQLDGREPLPTIPDDSPDEAAKSEGDEGDKDMDADGDGGDSSSTTLPPDSPKPHLWARDGSYSSSDLPNPETITVETLEKHMYTSLDPPLELFIRTSGVERLSDFMLWQCHQDTHLFFLECYWPDFDLQHFIWVMLEWQWRRKQQERDSNSDRAGKGKGRRLVE
;
A
#
# COMPACT_ATOMS: atom_id res chain seq x y z
N ASN A 1 -39.42 -2.54 37.66
CA ASN A 1 -39.07 -3.20 36.38
C ASN A 1 -37.56 -3.18 36.18
N SER A 2 -36.95 -4.23 36.69
CA SER A 2 -35.54 -4.59 36.58
C SER A 2 -35.18 -4.96 35.14
N CYS A 3 -34.24 -4.24 34.53
CA CYS A 3 -33.49 -4.72 33.38
C CYS A 3 -32.02 -4.86 33.80
N THR A 4 -31.69 -6.04 34.28
CA THR A 4 -30.33 -6.53 34.42
C THR A 4 -29.73 -6.72 33.02
N SER A 5 -28.65 -6.00 32.71
CA SER A 5 -27.79 -6.29 31.58
C SER A 5 -27.08 -7.64 31.81
N PRO A 6 -26.96 -8.51 30.80
CA PRO A 6 -26.22 -9.77 30.97
C PRO A 6 -24.72 -9.48 31.04
N PRO A 7 -23.93 -10.30 31.77
CA PRO A 7 -22.50 -10.13 31.85
C PRO A 7 -21.86 -10.39 30.48
N THR A 8 -20.94 -9.51 30.10
CA THR A 8 -20.14 -9.60 28.89
C THR A 8 -19.25 -10.85 28.93
N SER A 9 -19.47 -11.80 28.02
CA SER A 9 -18.50 -12.86 27.80
C SER A 9 -17.26 -12.26 27.12
N PRO A 10 -16.04 -12.55 27.60
CA PRO A 10 -14.83 -12.14 26.91
C PRO A 10 -14.80 -12.78 25.51
N PRO A 11 -14.18 -12.15 24.50
CA PRO A 11 -14.01 -12.78 23.20
C PRO A 11 -13.36 -14.15 23.39
N ALA A 12 -13.76 -15.14 22.59
CA ALA A 12 -13.34 -16.55 22.75
C ALA A 12 -11.81 -16.72 22.87
N PHE A 13 -11.03 -15.83 22.27
CA PHE A 13 -9.58 -15.77 22.40
C PHE A 13 -9.08 -15.34 23.79
N VAL A 14 -9.76 -14.41 24.47
CA VAL A 14 -9.40 -14.02 25.85
C VAL A 14 -9.78 -15.14 26.83
N ALA A 15 -10.85 -15.88 26.56
CA ALA A 15 -11.13 -17.12 27.28
C ALA A 15 -10.06 -18.20 27.02
N PHE A 16 -9.58 -18.32 25.79
CA PHE A 16 -8.47 -19.21 25.41
C PHE A 16 -7.13 -18.82 26.06
N LEU A 17 -6.76 -17.53 26.06
CA LEU A 17 -5.56 -17.03 26.76
C LEU A 17 -5.62 -17.28 28.26
N ARG A 18 -6.81 -17.17 28.88
CA ARG A 18 -7.04 -17.51 30.29
C ARG A 18 -6.97 -19.01 30.56
N ALA A 19 -7.17 -19.84 29.54
CA ALA A 19 -7.06 -21.30 29.62
C ALA A 19 -5.64 -21.82 29.35
N LEU A 20 -4.72 -20.98 28.84
CA LEU A 20 -3.32 -21.35 28.67
C LEU A 20 -2.59 -21.36 30.02
N PRO A 21 -1.68 -22.32 30.27
CA PRO A 21 -0.87 -22.35 31.48
C PRO A 21 -0.12 -21.02 31.66
N LEU A 22 -0.11 -20.46 32.87
CA LEU A 22 0.56 -19.18 33.19
C LEU A 22 2.04 -19.13 32.74
N CYS A 23 2.73 -20.28 32.68
CA CYS A 23 4.09 -20.38 32.15
C CYS A 23 4.18 -20.12 30.63
N LEU A 24 3.18 -20.52 29.84
CA LEU A 24 3.12 -20.25 28.40
C LEU A 24 2.77 -18.78 28.12
N VAL A 25 1.88 -18.21 28.94
CA VAL A 25 1.53 -16.79 28.90
C VAL A 25 2.73 -15.93 29.30
N GLY A 26 3.52 -16.36 30.30
CA GLY A 26 4.78 -15.73 30.69
C GLY A 26 5.85 -15.78 29.59
N LEU A 27 6.00 -16.92 28.90
CA LEU A 27 6.87 -17.05 27.71
C LEU A 27 6.47 -16.09 26.57
N LEU A 28 5.19 -15.75 26.45
CA LEU A 28 4.65 -14.81 25.46
C LEU A 28 4.70 -13.34 25.90
N LEU A 29 4.89 -13.03 27.20
CA LEU A 29 4.78 -11.67 27.75
C LEU A 29 6.09 -11.11 28.33
N GLU A 30 7.10 -11.94 28.58
CA GLU A 30 8.32 -11.54 29.29
C GLU A 30 9.25 -10.60 28.54
N ARG A 31 9.01 -10.28 27.26
CA ARG A 31 9.84 -9.30 26.52
C ARG A 31 9.25 -7.89 26.39
N SER A 32 8.06 -7.61 26.94
CA SER A 32 7.42 -6.27 26.81
C SER A 32 6.90 -5.67 28.11
N CYS A 33 7.26 -6.22 29.26
CA CYS A 33 6.68 -5.79 30.54
C CYS A 33 7.36 -4.53 31.12
N VAL A 34 7.15 -3.36 30.51
CA VAL A 34 7.21 -2.06 31.22
C VAL A 34 6.11 -1.07 30.77
N THR A 35 5.56 -1.14 29.55
CA THR A 35 4.72 -0.01 29.04
C THR A 35 3.20 -0.24 29.02
N ALA A 36 2.70 -1.45 29.28
CA ALA A 36 1.27 -1.77 29.07
C ALA A 36 0.30 -1.23 30.15
N HIS A 37 0.78 -0.74 31.30
CA HIS A 37 -0.09 -0.41 32.43
C HIS A 37 -0.69 1.02 32.40
N ARG A 38 -0.38 1.83 31.38
CA ARG A 38 -0.85 3.24 31.26
C ARG A 38 -1.98 3.47 30.25
N LEU A 39 -2.35 2.48 29.43
CA LEU A 39 -3.34 2.66 28.35
C LEU A 39 -4.80 2.45 28.77
N PHE A 40 -5.10 2.20 30.06
CA PHE A 40 -6.46 1.90 30.52
C PHE A 40 -7.22 3.07 31.16
N ILE A 41 -6.68 4.29 31.17
CA ILE A 41 -7.40 5.49 31.63
C ILE A 41 -7.04 6.69 30.74
N ASP A 42 -7.67 6.81 29.57
CA ASP A 42 -8.30 8.07 29.16
C ASP A 42 -9.22 7.81 27.95
N SER A 43 -10.53 7.76 28.19
CA SER A 43 -11.55 7.63 27.15
C SER A 43 -12.60 8.70 27.38
N SER A 44 -12.31 9.91 26.94
CA SER A 44 -13.36 10.88 26.64
C SER A 44 -12.84 12.02 25.76
N SER A 45 -13.50 12.18 24.60
CA SER A 45 -13.54 13.38 23.75
C SER A 45 -12.55 13.47 22.58
N GLN A 46 -12.96 12.94 21.42
CA GLN A 46 -12.59 13.54 20.13
C GLN A 46 -13.84 14.22 19.54
N ARG A 47 -13.90 15.54 19.66
CA ARG A 47 -14.60 16.42 18.71
C ARG A 47 -13.59 17.47 18.25
N VAL A 48 -13.34 17.50 16.94
CA VAL A 48 -12.49 18.48 16.29
C VAL A 48 -13.21 19.84 16.34
N HIS A 49 -12.71 20.76 17.15
CA HIS A 49 -13.04 22.19 17.04
C HIS A 49 -11.76 22.99 16.78
N VAL A 50 -11.68 23.53 15.57
CA VAL A 50 -10.75 24.61 15.20
C VAL A 50 -11.13 25.84 16.01
N LEU A 51 -10.27 26.31 16.90
CA LEU A 51 -10.41 27.62 17.53
C LEU A 51 -9.03 28.25 17.78
N ARG A 52 -8.78 29.33 17.01
CA ARG A 52 -7.73 30.33 17.22
C ARG A 52 -7.68 30.77 18.68
N LYS A 53 -6.48 30.98 19.23
CA LYS A 53 -6.30 31.83 20.42
C LYS A 53 -5.25 32.93 20.17
N PRO A 54 -5.51 34.15 20.68
CA PRO A 54 -4.68 35.33 20.41
C PRO A 54 -3.56 35.52 21.44
N LEU A 55 -2.66 36.45 21.10
CA LEU A 55 -1.62 37.05 21.95
C LEU A 55 -2.12 37.53 23.32
N ILE A 56 -1.26 37.44 24.33
CA ILE A 56 -0.90 38.53 25.26
C ILE A 56 0.50 38.22 25.84
N SER A 57 1.38 39.23 25.75
CA SER A 57 2.72 39.37 26.33
C SER A 57 2.65 39.42 27.87
N THR A 58 3.74 39.26 28.67
CA THR A 58 4.74 40.30 28.90
C THR A 58 5.75 39.86 30.02
N LEU A 59 7.05 39.97 29.70
CA LEU A 59 8.26 40.34 30.50
C LEU A 59 8.53 39.83 31.94
N ALA A 60 9.76 39.29 32.13
CA ALA A 60 10.88 39.81 32.97
C ALA A 60 11.89 38.66 33.25
N SER A 61 13.14 38.65 32.80
CA SER A 61 14.33 39.50 33.06
C SER A 61 15.34 38.87 34.05
N GLN A 62 16.52 38.51 33.50
CA GLN A 62 17.91 38.65 34.03
C GLN A 62 18.40 37.92 35.31
N ALA A 63 19.22 36.87 35.09
CA ALA A 63 20.66 36.70 35.47
C ALA A 63 21.11 36.69 36.99
N PRO A 64 22.41 36.44 37.33
CA PRO A 64 22.91 35.16 37.89
C PRO A 64 23.67 35.29 39.25
N ARG A 65 23.98 34.19 39.99
CA ARG A 65 25.01 34.18 41.06
C ARG A 65 25.74 32.83 41.27
N HIS A 66 27.03 32.96 41.57
CA HIS A 66 28.06 31.94 41.85
C HIS A 66 28.09 31.44 43.32
N CYS A 67 28.45 30.15 43.52
CA CYS A 67 29.36 29.45 44.49
C CYS A 67 29.43 29.83 46.01
N PRO A 68 30.12 29.05 46.90
CA PRO A 68 30.47 27.60 47.00
C PRO A 68 30.31 27.00 48.44
N ARG A 69 30.48 25.67 48.64
CA ARG A 69 31.34 25.04 49.70
C ARG A 69 31.27 23.50 49.75
N SER A 70 32.41 22.96 50.17
CA SER A 70 32.89 21.59 50.42
C SER A 70 32.15 20.79 51.51
N SER A 71 32.10 19.45 51.40
CA SER A 71 33.04 18.51 52.08
C SER A 71 32.56 17.04 52.08
N SER A 72 33.55 16.13 52.01
CA SER A 72 33.60 14.75 52.54
C SER A 72 32.71 13.63 51.98
N THR A 73 33.39 12.68 51.33
CA THR A 73 33.04 11.28 51.03
C THR A 73 32.82 10.42 52.30
N PRO A 74 32.23 9.21 52.19
CA PRO A 74 33.09 8.05 51.94
C PRO A 74 32.56 7.07 50.87
N TYR A 75 33.53 6.41 50.26
CA TYR A 75 33.44 5.24 49.40
C TYR A 75 32.72 4.08 50.10
N ILE A 76 31.81 3.41 49.39
CA ILE A 76 31.34 2.06 49.72
C ILE A 76 31.90 1.13 48.63
N LEU A 77 32.78 0.22 49.06
CA LEU A 77 33.26 -0.92 48.26
C LEU A 77 32.10 -1.92 48.03
N PRO A 78 32.08 -2.64 46.90
CA PRO A 78 31.03 -3.61 46.61
C PRO A 78 31.21 -4.87 47.45
N ALA A 79 30.11 -5.33 48.05
CA ALA A 79 30.05 -6.64 48.67
C ALA A 79 30.01 -7.74 47.59
N GLU A 80 31.06 -8.56 47.54
CA GLU A 80 31.03 -9.85 46.84
C GLU A 80 30.11 -10.84 47.56
N GLY A 81 29.43 -11.69 46.77
CA GLY A 81 29.09 -13.05 47.19
C GLY A 81 27.64 -13.31 47.59
N GLN A 82 26.73 -13.36 46.62
CA GLN A 82 25.61 -14.32 46.66
C GLN A 82 25.49 -15.05 45.32
N PRO A 83 25.37 -16.39 45.29
CA PRO A 83 25.27 -17.15 44.06
C PRO A 83 23.89 -16.92 43.42
N ASN A 84 23.92 -16.36 42.21
CA ASN A 84 22.76 -15.94 41.45
C ASN A 84 22.03 -17.17 40.86
N MET A 85 21.07 -17.75 41.60
CA MET A 85 20.23 -18.87 41.14
C MET A 85 19.30 -18.53 39.96
N SER A 86 19.25 -17.27 39.51
CA SER A 86 18.49 -16.80 38.33
C SER A 86 19.23 -17.05 37.00
N GLY A 87 20.55 -17.21 37.02
CA GLY A 87 21.38 -17.44 35.82
C GLY A 87 21.25 -18.85 35.26
N SER A 88 21.16 -19.87 36.13
CA SER A 88 21.07 -21.26 35.68
C SER A 88 19.69 -21.61 35.11
N VAL A 89 18.62 -21.04 35.65
CA VAL A 89 17.25 -21.26 35.14
C VAL A 89 17.05 -20.57 33.79
N SER A 90 17.64 -19.39 33.58
CA SER A 90 17.62 -18.70 32.28
C SER A 90 18.45 -19.42 31.21
N LEU A 91 19.59 -20.02 31.59
CA LEU A 91 20.39 -20.87 30.69
C LEU A 91 19.70 -22.18 30.34
N LEU A 92 19.13 -22.90 31.31
CA LEU A 92 18.36 -24.13 31.06
C LEU A 92 17.12 -23.85 30.22
N ARG A 93 16.38 -22.78 30.52
CA ARG A 93 15.22 -22.37 29.72
C ARG A 93 15.62 -21.99 28.31
N ARG A 94 16.74 -21.29 28.13
CA ARG A 94 17.28 -20.95 26.82
C ARG A 94 17.71 -22.20 26.03
N LEU A 95 18.41 -23.13 26.68
CA LEU A 95 18.81 -24.41 26.07
C LEU A 95 17.60 -25.27 25.70
N ILE A 96 16.55 -25.26 26.53
CA ILE A 96 15.30 -25.98 26.24
C ILE A 96 14.54 -25.31 25.09
N LEU A 97 14.46 -23.97 25.04
CA LEU A 97 13.81 -23.26 23.92
C LEU A 97 14.59 -23.37 22.60
N GLU A 98 15.92 -23.38 22.66
CA GLU A 98 16.80 -23.52 21.50
C GLU A 98 16.99 -25.00 21.09
N SER A 99 16.46 -25.96 21.86
CA SER A 99 16.46 -27.37 21.47
C SER A 99 15.46 -27.65 20.34
N PRO A 100 15.73 -28.60 19.42
CA PRO A 100 14.80 -28.93 18.35
C PRO A 100 13.36 -29.27 18.81
N PRO A 101 13.15 -29.97 19.95
CA PRO A 101 11.80 -30.15 20.51
C PRO A 101 11.15 -28.85 21.01
N GLY A 102 11.94 -27.93 21.58
CA GLY A 102 11.46 -26.63 22.04
C GLY A 102 11.04 -25.72 20.89
N GLU A 103 11.84 -25.66 19.83
CA GLU A 103 11.51 -24.93 18.60
C GLU A 103 10.25 -25.52 17.94
N TRP A 104 10.13 -26.85 17.89
CA TRP A 104 8.91 -27.51 17.42
C TRP A 104 7.69 -27.11 18.27
N ALA A 105 7.79 -27.14 19.60
CA ALA A 105 6.70 -26.77 20.49
C ALA A 105 6.28 -25.30 20.33
N LEU A 106 7.25 -24.39 20.17
CA LEU A 106 6.99 -22.98 19.88
C LEU A 106 6.29 -22.81 18.53
N ASN A 107 6.71 -23.54 17.49
CA ASN A 107 6.06 -23.50 16.18
C ASN A 107 4.62 -24.04 16.22
N GLN A 108 4.36 -25.08 17.02
CA GLN A 108 3.00 -25.56 17.28
C GLN A 108 2.17 -24.50 18.01
N LEU A 109 2.72 -23.86 19.04
CA LEU A 109 2.03 -22.78 19.74
C LEU A 109 1.71 -21.60 18.81
N ARG A 110 2.67 -21.18 17.97
CA ARG A 110 2.46 -20.14 16.96
C ARG A 110 1.33 -20.51 16.02
N SER A 111 1.31 -21.76 15.55
CA SER A 111 0.28 -22.27 14.65
C SER A 111 -1.10 -22.33 15.31
N LEU A 112 -1.16 -22.71 16.59
CA LEU A 112 -2.40 -22.68 17.40
C LEU A 112 -2.91 -21.26 17.60
N LEU A 113 -2.04 -20.30 17.93
CA LEU A 113 -2.42 -18.90 18.10
C LEU A 113 -2.95 -18.29 16.80
N ILE A 114 -2.28 -18.56 15.68
CA ILE A 114 -2.76 -18.15 14.35
C ILE A 114 -4.10 -18.82 14.04
N GLY A 115 -4.25 -20.13 14.31
CA GLY A 115 -5.50 -20.86 14.13
C GLY A 115 -6.65 -20.31 14.98
N ALA A 116 -6.36 -19.85 16.20
CA ALA A 116 -7.34 -19.23 17.08
C ALA A 116 -7.75 -17.83 16.59
N LEU A 117 -6.81 -17.01 16.08
CA LEU A 117 -7.13 -15.72 15.46
C LEU A 117 -8.04 -15.89 14.23
N ARG A 118 -7.84 -16.96 13.45
CA ARG A 118 -8.65 -17.28 12.27
C ARG A 118 -10.11 -17.60 12.56
N GLN A 119 -10.47 -17.88 13.81
CA GLN A 119 -11.87 -18.09 14.20
C GLN A 119 -12.68 -16.79 14.27
N GLY A 120 -11.99 -15.63 14.36
CA GLY A 120 -12.61 -14.31 14.26
C GLY A 120 -12.60 -13.77 12.83
N PRO A 121 -13.17 -12.57 12.61
CA PRO A 121 -13.01 -11.88 11.33
C PRO A 121 -11.53 -11.57 11.08
N ILE A 122 -11.12 -11.54 9.81
CA ILE A 122 -9.73 -11.30 9.40
C ILE A 122 -9.72 -10.18 8.38
N PRO A 123 -8.84 -9.18 8.52
CA PRO A 123 -8.77 -8.08 7.57
C PRO A 123 -8.33 -8.60 6.21
N GLN A 124 -9.04 -8.22 5.15
CA GLN A 124 -8.69 -8.64 3.79
C GLN A 124 -7.45 -7.91 3.26
N HIS A 125 -7.28 -6.65 3.64
CA HIS A 125 -6.17 -5.79 3.23
C HIS A 125 -5.51 -5.14 4.45
N VAL A 126 -4.21 -5.37 4.60
CA VAL A 126 -3.37 -4.79 5.66
C VAL A 126 -2.23 -3.97 5.05
N ALA A 127 -2.04 -2.74 5.51
CA ALA A 127 -0.92 -1.88 5.13
C ALA A 127 0.08 -1.73 6.27
N PHE A 128 1.37 -1.79 5.95
CA PHE A 128 2.48 -1.62 6.89
C PHE A 128 3.37 -0.44 6.50
N GLU A 129 3.46 0.54 7.39
CA GLU A 129 4.49 1.57 7.37
C GLU A 129 5.67 1.13 8.27
N MET A 130 6.71 0.60 7.61
CA MET A 130 7.86 -0.07 8.23
C MET A 130 8.91 0.91 8.77
N ASP A 131 8.53 1.75 9.74
CA ASP A 131 9.40 2.78 10.32
C ASP A 131 10.28 2.23 11.46
N GLY A 132 11.42 2.86 11.70
CA GLY A 132 12.30 2.59 12.84
C GLY A 132 13.62 1.92 12.49
N ASN A 133 13.85 1.46 11.25
CA ASN A 133 15.07 0.72 10.87
C ASN A 133 16.38 1.44 11.24
N ARG A 134 16.49 2.74 10.92
CA ARG A 134 17.68 3.55 11.24
C ARG A 134 17.84 3.84 12.73
N ARG A 135 16.73 3.87 13.49
CA ARG A 135 16.75 4.08 14.95
C ARG A 135 17.17 2.79 15.65
N TYR A 136 16.62 1.67 15.20
CA TYR A 136 17.02 0.33 15.61
C TYR A 136 18.52 0.08 15.39
N ALA A 137 19.04 0.45 14.22
CA ALA A 137 20.47 0.29 13.93
C ALA A 137 21.35 1.06 14.93
N ARG A 138 20.99 2.31 15.20
CA ARG A 138 21.71 3.16 16.15
C ARG A 138 21.63 2.64 17.59
N SER A 139 20.46 2.15 18.03
CA SER A 139 20.31 1.60 19.38
C SER A 139 21.10 0.30 19.58
N HIS A 140 21.31 -0.48 18.52
CA HIS A 140 22.06 -1.74 18.54
C HIS A 140 23.53 -1.58 18.10
N ARG A 141 24.02 -0.35 17.93
CA ARG A 141 25.41 -0.04 17.50
C ARG A 141 25.82 -0.75 16.21
N MET A 142 24.90 -0.82 15.25
CA MET A 142 25.13 -1.39 13.93
C MET A 142 24.98 -0.34 12.83
N GLU A 143 25.45 -0.68 11.64
CA GLU A 143 25.32 0.20 10.47
C GLU A 143 23.85 0.36 10.06
N THR A 144 23.53 1.52 9.49
CA THR A 144 22.17 1.84 9.01
C THR A 144 21.68 0.81 7.99
N VAL A 145 22.56 0.38 7.07
CA VAL A 145 22.24 -0.60 6.03
C VAL A 145 21.82 -1.94 6.66
N GLU A 146 22.53 -2.40 7.68
CA GLU A 146 22.20 -3.62 8.43
C GLU A 146 20.83 -3.54 9.12
N GLY A 147 20.48 -2.37 9.66
CA GLY A 147 19.12 -2.13 10.18
C GLY A 147 18.03 -2.31 9.13
N HIS A 148 18.29 -1.92 7.88
CA HIS A 148 17.38 -2.15 6.77
C HIS A 148 17.36 -3.63 6.32
N HIS A 149 18.49 -4.34 6.36
CA HIS A 149 18.51 -5.79 6.12
C HIS A 149 17.62 -6.54 7.11
N ARG A 150 17.73 -6.25 8.42
CA ARG A 150 16.85 -6.84 9.43
C ARG A 150 15.39 -6.43 9.27
N GLY A 151 15.14 -5.22 8.79
CA GLY A 151 13.80 -4.78 8.43
C GLY A 151 13.18 -5.64 7.32
N PHE A 152 13.96 -6.02 6.31
CA PHE A 152 13.49 -6.94 5.27
C PHE A 152 13.20 -8.35 5.81
N GLU A 153 14.01 -8.86 6.74
CA GLU A 153 13.73 -10.14 7.40
C GLU A 153 12.43 -10.09 8.22
N ALA A 154 12.19 -8.98 8.91
CA ALA A 154 10.92 -8.76 9.61
C ALA A 154 9.73 -8.76 8.64
N LEU A 155 9.87 -8.13 7.48
CA LEU A 155 8.85 -8.17 6.43
C LEU A 155 8.53 -9.61 6.00
N ALA A 156 9.54 -10.44 5.71
CA ALA A 156 9.31 -11.83 5.33
C ALA A 156 8.56 -12.62 6.43
N ARG A 157 8.93 -12.45 7.69
CA ARG A 157 8.26 -13.09 8.84
C ARG A 157 6.81 -12.65 8.99
N ILE A 158 6.55 -11.35 8.91
CA ILE A 158 5.20 -10.79 9.07
C ILE A 158 4.31 -11.15 7.89
N MET A 159 4.83 -11.11 6.68
CA MET A 159 4.12 -11.56 5.48
C MET A 159 3.67 -13.02 5.62
N GLU A 160 4.54 -13.90 6.11
CA GLU A 160 4.17 -15.29 6.40
C GLU A 160 3.02 -15.39 7.41
N ILE A 161 3.07 -14.61 8.49
CA ILE A 161 2.02 -14.56 9.50
C ILE A 161 0.70 -14.07 8.90
N CYS A 162 0.72 -12.98 8.12
CA CYS A 162 -0.47 -12.43 7.47
C CYS A 162 -1.14 -13.45 6.55
N TYR A 163 -0.37 -14.13 5.69
CA TYR A 163 -0.92 -15.13 4.78
C TYR A 163 -1.41 -16.38 5.50
N LYS A 164 -0.72 -16.83 6.56
CA LYS A 164 -1.22 -17.93 7.42
C LYS A 164 -2.52 -17.56 8.14
N CYS A 165 -2.67 -16.30 8.55
CA CYS A 165 -3.91 -15.76 9.09
C CYS A 165 -5.01 -15.64 8.04
N GLY A 166 -4.69 -15.65 6.74
CA GLY A 166 -5.68 -15.56 5.67
C GLY A 166 -5.92 -14.15 5.13
N VAL A 167 -5.02 -13.20 5.41
CA VAL A 167 -5.00 -11.88 4.78
C VAL A 167 -4.76 -12.05 3.27
N LYS A 168 -5.53 -11.35 2.44
CA LYS A 168 -5.46 -11.46 0.97
C LYS A 168 -4.47 -10.49 0.36
N VAL A 169 -4.43 -9.26 0.84
CA VAL A 169 -3.57 -8.20 0.31
C VAL A 169 -2.73 -7.62 1.43
N VAL A 170 -1.41 -7.61 1.22
CA VAL A 170 -0.46 -6.94 2.11
C VAL A 170 0.21 -5.82 1.32
N THR A 171 0.11 -4.60 1.81
CA THR A 171 0.73 -3.42 1.21
C THR A 171 1.82 -2.88 2.12
N VAL A 172 3.02 -2.67 1.60
CA VAL A 172 4.18 -2.26 2.42
C VAL A 172 4.80 -0.98 1.90
N TYR A 173 5.10 -0.04 2.79
CA TYR A 173 5.79 1.19 2.44
C TYR A 173 7.31 0.97 2.43
N ALA A 174 7.87 0.66 1.27
CA ALA A 174 9.29 0.33 1.14
C ALA A 174 10.16 1.58 0.94
N PHE A 175 9.75 2.50 0.06
CA PHE A 175 10.51 3.73 -0.21
C PHE A 175 9.59 4.86 -0.67
N SER A 176 9.76 6.04 -0.07
CA SER A 176 9.00 7.24 -0.40
C SER A 176 9.69 8.07 -1.48
N VAL A 177 8.93 8.80 -2.29
CA VAL A 177 9.48 9.87 -3.15
C VAL A 177 10.28 10.89 -2.32
N GLU A 178 9.83 11.20 -1.11
CA GLU A 178 10.55 12.13 -0.21
C GLU A 178 11.91 11.59 0.26
N ASN A 179 12.14 10.27 0.14
CA ASN A 179 13.41 9.67 0.55
C ASN A 179 14.56 9.97 -0.41
N TYR A 180 14.29 10.48 -1.63
CA TYR A 180 15.34 11.01 -2.50
C TYR A 180 16.03 12.26 -1.93
N ASN A 181 15.43 12.93 -0.94
CA ASN A 181 16.06 14.06 -0.24
C ASN A 181 17.17 13.63 0.74
N ARG A 182 17.37 12.33 0.94
CA ARG A 182 18.45 11.79 1.79
C ARG A 182 19.80 11.87 1.07
N PRO A 183 20.94 11.74 1.79
CA PRO A 183 22.26 11.72 1.17
C PRO A 183 22.35 10.67 0.05
N LYS A 184 22.99 11.02 -1.08
CA LYS A 184 23.06 10.16 -2.28
C LYS A 184 23.57 8.74 -1.98
N HIS A 185 24.56 8.60 -1.11
CA HIS A 185 25.09 7.27 -0.74
C HIS A 185 24.07 6.40 0.02
N GLU A 186 23.17 7.00 0.81
CA GLU A 186 22.11 6.28 1.51
C GLU A 186 21.05 5.82 0.52
N VAL A 187 20.64 6.70 -0.41
CA VAL A 187 19.70 6.36 -1.48
C VAL A 187 20.28 5.24 -2.38
N GLU A 188 21.55 5.36 -2.73
CA GLU A 188 22.27 4.36 -3.53
C GLU A 188 22.27 2.98 -2.84
N GLY A 189 22.58 2.95 -1.53
CA GLY A 189 22.55 1.74 -0.73
C GLY A 189 21.14 1.14 -0.59
N LEU A 190 20.10 1.97 -0.47
CA LEU A 190 18.70 1.49 -0.41
C LEU A 190 18.24 0.88 -1.73
N MET A 191 18.62 1.47 -2.87
CA MET A 191 18.32 0.93 -4.19
C MET A 191 19.05 -0.40 -4.43
N GLN A 192 20.33 -0.48 -4.05
CA GLN A 192 21.09 -1.73 -4.12
C GLN A 192 20.50 -2.80 -3.20
N LEU A 193 20.06 -2.44 -2.00
CA LEU A 193 19.36 -3.35 -1.10
C LEU A 193 18.04 -3.83 -1.72
N ALA A 194 17.25 -2.92 -2.30
CA ALA A 194 15.99 -3.27 -2.96
C ALA A 194 16.22 -4.29 -4.09
N LYS A 195 17.25 -4.07 -4.92
CA LYS A 195 17.66 -5.01 -5.98
C LYS A 195 17.91 -6.41 -5.43
N VAL A 196 18.85 -6.53 -4.48
CA VAL A 196 19.23 -7.81 -3.88
C VAL A 196 18.05 -8.49 -3.21
N LYS A 197 17.21 -7.73 -2.50
CA LYS A 197 16.10 -8.29 -1.74
C LYS A 197 14.92 -8.71 -2.62
N LEU A 198 14.60 -7.96 -3.69
CA LEU A 198 13.61 -8.37 -4.68
C LEU A 198 14.07 -9.62 -5.46
N GLU A 199 15.35 -9.70 -5.82
CA GLU A 199 15.91 -10.92 -6.40
C GLU A 199 15.82 -12.10 -5.44
N GLN A 200 16.09 -11.89 -4.14
CA GLN A 200 15.96 -12.94 -3.12
C GLN A 200 14.50 -13.41 -2.96
N LEU A 201 13.52 -12.49 -2.91
CA LEU A 201 12.10 -12.85 -2.83
C LEU A 201 11.63 -13.69 -4.02
N THR A 202 12.18 -13.43 -5.21
CA THR A 202 11.72 -14.04 -6.46
C THR A 202 12.50 -15.30 -6.84
N THR A 203 13.77 -15.39 -6.46
CA THR A 203 14.65 -16.51 -6.82
C THR A 203 14.54 -17.64 -5.81
N TYR A 204 14.54 -17.31 -4.52
CA TYR A 204 14.30 -18.26 -3.43
C TYR A 204 12.80 -18.32 -3.09
N GLY A 205 11.96 -18.25 -4.13
CA GLY A 205 10.52 -17.97 -4.14
C GLY A 205 9.61 -18.98 -3.46
N ASP A 206 10.12 -19.74 -2.49
CA ASP A 206 9.30 -20.62 -1.67
C ASP A 206 8.17 -19.87 -1.01
N ILE A 207 8.37 -18.65 -0.49
CA ILE A 207 7.29 -17.97 0.25
C ILE A 207 6.17 -17.45 -0.67
N LEU A 208 6.52 -16.81 -1.78
CA LEU A 208 5.55 -16.24 -2.70
C LEU A 208 4.76 -17.34 -3.41
N ASP A 209 5.43 -18.39 -3.88
CA ASP A 209 4.75 -19.48 -4.59
C ASP A 209 4.01 -20.42 -3.62
N ARG A 210 4.55 -20.68 -2.41
CA ARG A 210 3.87 -21.50 -1.37
C ARG A 210 2.55 -20.89 -0.94
N TYR A 211 2.48 -19.56 -0.79
CA TYR A 211 1.25 -18.87 -0.45
C TYR A 211 0.45 -18.39 -1.67
N GLY A 212 1.00 -18.55 -2.89
CA GLY A 212 0.39 -18.09 -4.14
C GLY A 212 0.19 -16.57 -4.15
N ALA A 213 1.19 -15.81 -3.71
CA ALA A 213 1.20 -14.36 -3.67
C ALA A 213 1.76 -13.76 -4.98
N CYS A 214 1.01 -12.82 -5.57
CA CYS A 214 1.43 -12.01 -6.70
C CYS A 214 2.07 -10.71 -6.23
N VAL A 215 3.24 -10.37 -6.74
CA VAL A 215 3.93 -9.13 -6.39
C VAL A 215 3.55 -8.02 -7.35
N ARG A 216 3.19 -6.86 -6.81
CA ARG A 216 2.97 -5.62 -7.57
C ARG A 216 3.83 -4.52 -6.96
N VAL A 217 4.45 -3.70 -7.80
CA VAL A 217 5.21 -2.53 -7.36
C VAL A 217 4.43 -1.28 -7.72
N LEU A 218 4.03 -0.53 -6.69
CA LEU A 218 3.19 0.66 -6.81
C LEU A 218 4.04 1.91 -6.59
N GLY A 219 4.02 2.87 -7.50
CA GLY A 219 4.85 4.07 -7.38
C GLY A 219 5.25 4.68 -8.72
N GLN A 220 6.12 5.69 -8.65
CA GLN A 220 6.71 6.37 -9.81
C GLN A 220 7.90 5.57 -10.33
N ARG A 221 7.64 4.73 -11.32
CA ARG A 221 8.63 3.80 -11.88
C ARG A 221 9.76 4.52 -12.60
N GLU A 222 9.49 5.71 -13.10
CA GLU A 222 10.43 6.58 -13.84
C GLU A 222 11.56 7.09 -12.94
N MET A 223 11.37 7.10 -11.61
CA MET A 223 12.39 7.51 -10.64
C MET A 223 13.32 6.36 -10.23
N ILE A 224 12.97 5.12 -10.56
CA ILE A 224 13.74 3.92 -10.18
C ILE A 224 14.97 3.83 -11.06
N ARG A 225 16.09 3.38 -10.48
CA ARG A 225 17.30 3.09 -11.28
C ARG A 225 17.02 1.94 -12.23
N GLU A 226 17.49 2.06 -13.46
CA GLU A 226 17.22 1.09 -14.53
C GLU A 226 17.55 -0.37 -14.15
N ASP A 227 18.66 -0.59 -13.45
CA ASP A 227 19.06 -1.93 -13.02
C ASP A 227 18.15 -2.53 -11.94
N VAL A 228 17.49 -1.70 -11.12
CA VAL A 228 16.48 -2.13 -10.15
C VAL A 228 15.14 -2.35 -10.85
N LEU A 229 14.81 -1.52 -11.85
CA LEU A 229 13.58 -1.63 -12.63
C LEU A 229 13.48 -2.98 -13.35
N GLN A 230 14.57 -3.44 -13.96
CA GLN A 230 14.66 -4.76 -14.59
C GLN A 230 14.35 -5.91 -13.61
N VAL A 231 14.82 -5.80 -12.36
CA VAL A 231 14.53 -6.78 -11.30
C VAL A 231 13.07 -6.72 -10.88
N VAL A 232 12.51 -5.51 -10.76
CA VAL A 232 11.08 -5.31 -10.48
C VAL A 232 10.21 -5.98 -11.56
N ASP A 233 10.52 -5.76 -12.84
CA ASP A 233 9.74 -6.34 -13.94
C ASP A 233 9.83 -7.86 -13.97
N LYS A 234 11.03 -8.39 -13.74
CA LYS A 234 11.22 -9.82 -13.58
C LYS A 234 10.41 -10.38 -12.40
N ALA A 235 10.35 -9.66 -11.28
CA ALA A 235 9.58 -10.06 -10.10
C ALA A 235 8.07 -10.13 -10.37
N VAL A 236 7.53 -9.08 -10.98
CA VAL A 236 6.11 -8.97 -11.33
C VAL A 236 5.74 -10.03 -12.37
N ALA A 237 6.56 -10.21 -13.42
CA ALA A 237 6.31 -11.20 -14.46
C ALA A 237 6.31 -12.64 -13.91
N ARG A 238 7.28 -12.99 -13.06
CA ARG A 238 7.37 -14.33 -12.47
C ARG A 238 6.19 -14.66 -11.58
N THR A 239 5.65 -13.70 -10.85
CA THR A 239 4.57 -13.91 -9.87
C THR A 239 3.17 -13.63 -10.42
N ARG A 240 3.03 -13.24 -11.69
CA ARG A 240 1.75 -12.90 -12.33
C ARG A 240 0.72 -14.05 -12.31
N HIS A 241 1.18 -15.29 -12.33
CA HIS A 241 0.32 -16.47 -12.32
C HIS A 241 -0.32 -16.76 -10.96
N ASN A 242 0.20 -16.16 -9.89
CA ASN A 242 -0.31 -16.31 -8.54
C ASN A 242 -1.57 -15.46 -8.34
N SER A 243 -2.62 -16.04 -7.75
CA SER A 243 -3.92 -15.36 -7.57
C SER A 243 -4.51 -15.49 -6.16
N LYS A 244 -3.83 -16.19 -5.24
CA LYS A 244 -4.36 -16.46 -3.89
C LYS A 244 -4.21 -15.27 -2.96
N ALA A 245 -3.12 -14.52 -3.10
CA ALA A 245 -2.78 -13.34 -2.33
C ALA A 245 -2.02 -12.32 -3.18
N VAL A 246 -1.89 -11.10 -2.67
CA VAL A 246 -1.15 -10.00 -3.32
C VAL A 246 -0.19 -9.37 -2.31
N LEU A 247 1.03 -9.05 -2.77
CA LEU A 247 1.99 -8.21 -2.09
C LEU A 247 2.20 -6.94 -2.91
N ASN A 248 1.70 -5.81 -2.39
CA ASN A 248 1.92 -4.50 -2.97
C ASN A 248 3.14 -3.85 -2.31
N ILE A 249 4.16 -3.54 -3.09
CA ILE A 249 5.39 -2.88 -2.63
C ILE A 249 5.36 -1.43 -3.13
N CYS A 250 5.18 -0.49 -2.21
CA CYS A 250 5.15 0.93 -2.52
C CYS A 250 6.58 1.49 -2.66
N PHE A 251 7.02 1.72 -3.90
CA PHE A 251 8.41 2.00 -4.24
C PHE A 251 8.57 2.63 -5.65
N PRO A 252 9.12 3.86 -5.76
CA PRO A 252 8.99 5.02 -4.88
C PRO A 252 7.56 5.53 -4.89
N TYR A 253 6.97 5.75 -3.71
CA TYR A 253 5.55 6.06 -3.58
C TYR A 253 5.28 7.27 -2.69
N THR A 254 4.27 8.07 -3.04
CA THR A 254 3.56 9.00 -2.16
C THR A 254 2.09 9.06 -2.58
N SER A 255 1.18 9.20 -1.61
CA SER A 255 -0.26 9.17 -1.90
C SER A 255 -0.72 10.37 -2.70
N ARG A 256 -0.16 11.56 -2.44
CA ARG A 256 -0.41 12.75 -3.29
C ARG A 256 -0.02 12.53 -4.75
N ALA A 257 1.10 11.86 -5.00
CA ALA A 257 1.53 11.56 -6.35
C ALA A 257 0.64 10.51 -7.03
N GLU A 258 0.20 9.49 -6.28
CA GLU A 258 -0.80 8.54 -6.76
C GLU A 258 -2.10 9.25 -7.16
N ILE A 259 -2.67 10.08 -6.29
CA ILE A 259 -3.89 10.85 -6.57
C ILE A 259 -3.70 11.73 -7.82
N THR A 260 -2.56 12.42 -7.93
CA THR A 260 -2.26 13.25 -9.10
C THR A 260 -2.19 12.42 -10.39
N THR A 261 -1.62 11.22 -10.31
CA THR A 261 -1.50 10.30 -11.45
C THR A 261 -2.86 9.72 -11.84
N ALA A 262 -3.71 9.41 -10.86
CA ALA A 262 -5.08 8.94 -11.09
C ALA A 262 -5.94 10.03 -11.77
N ILE A 263 -5.84 11.28 -11.31
CA ILE A 263 -6.51 12.42 -11.95
C ILE A 263 -5.99 12.61 -13.38
N ARG A 264 -4.67 12.59 -13.59
CA ARG A 264 -4.08 12.72 -14.93
C ARG A 264 -4.55 11.60 -15.87
N SER A 265 -4.58 10.36 -15.39
CA SER A 265 -5.03 9.20 -16.16
C SER A 265 -6.52 9.30 -16.49
N THR A 266 -7.34 9.77 -15.55
CA THR A 266 -8.77 10.03 -15.77
C THR A 266 -8.95 11.08 -16.87
N VAL A 267 -8.22 12.19 -16.81
CA VAL A 267 -8.27 13.24 -17.84
C VAL A 267 -7.81 12.70 -19.19
N GLN A 268 -6.76 11.88 -19.23
CA GLN A 268 -6.30 11.24 -20.46
C GLN A 268 -7.33 10.26 -21.04
N GLU A 269 -8.01 9.45 -20.22
CA GLU A 269 -9.10 8.56 -20.66
C GLU A 269 -10.27 9.38 -21.23
N PHE A 270 -10.62 10.50 -20.59
CA PHE A 270 -11.72 11.38 -21.04
C PHE A 270 -11.39 12.14 -22.33
N LEU A 271 -10.11 12.48 -22.56
CA LEU A 271 -9.66 13.14 -23.79
C LEU A 271 -9.36 12.15 -24.92
N ALA A 272 -9.22 10.86 -24.61
CA ALA A 272 -8.99 9.84 -25.63
C ALA A 272 -10.20 9.73 -26.55
N PRO A 273 -10.00 9.61 -27.88
CA PRO A 273 -11.11 9.39 -28.80
C PRO A 273 -11.87 8.13 -28.36
N PRO A 274 -13.22 8.15 -28.35
CA PRO A 274 -13.98 6.98 -27.95
C PRO A 274 -13.57 5.78 -28.81
N PRO A 275 -13.39 4.59 -28.22
CA PRO A 275 -13.06 3.41 -29.00
C PRO A 275 -14.09 3.25 -30.12
N PRO A 276 -13.67 2.86 -31.34
CA PRO A 276 -14.58 2.78 -32.47
C PRO A 276 -15.76 1.88 -32.07
N LYS A 277 -16.97 2.46 -32.07
CA LYS A 277 -18.19 1.70 -31.79
C LYS A 277 -18.18 0.51 -32.75
N ASN A 278 -18.27 -0.71 -32.21
CA ASN A 278 -18.48 -1.91 -33.00
C ASN A 278 -19.86 -1.80 -33.66
N THR A 279 -19.93 -1.09 -34.78
CA THR A 279 -21.11 -1.07 -35.62
C THR A 279 -21.19 -2.42 -36.34
N PRO A 280 -22.39 -2.91 -36.63
CA PRO A 280 -22.57 -4.13 -37.44
C PRO A 280 -21.86 -4.05 -38.81
N PHE A 281 -21.46 -2.83 -39.24
CA PHE A 281 -20.73 -2.53 -40.46
C PHE A 281 -19.30 -2.00 -40.19
N SER A 282 -18.60 -2.55 -39.20
CA SER A 282 -17.16 -2.28 -39.04
C SER A 282 -16.41 -2.61 -40.34
N PRO A 283 -15.61 -1.69 -40.90
CA PRO A 283 -14.79 -1.95 -42.09
C PRO A 283 -13.87 -3.15 -41.91
N SER A 284 -13.38 -3.38 -40.68
CA SER A 284 -12.55 -4.52 -40.32
C SER A 284 -13.33 -5.83 -40.42
N ARG A 285 -14.59 -5.85 -39.97
CA ARG A 285 -15.46 -7.03 -40.06
C ARG A 285 -15.93 -7.30 -41.49
N ILE A 286 -16.18 -6.24 -42.26
CA ILE A 286 -16.48 -6.34 -43.69
C ILE A 286 -15.25 -6.87 -44.44
N ARG A 287 -14.05 -6.34 -44.17
CA ARG A 287 -12.78 -6.79 -44.75
C ARG A 287 -12.49 -8.24 -44.38
N GLN A 288 -12.67 -8.62 -43.12
CA GLN A 288 -12.49 -9.99 -42.65
C GLN A 288 -13.52 -10.94 -43.28
N LYS A 289 -14.75 -10.50 -43.51
CA LYS A 289 -15.79 -11.27 -44.20
C LYS A 289 -15.54 -11.39 -45.70
N ILE A 290 -15.04 -10.34 -46.36
CA ILE A 290 -14.62 -10.39 -47.77
C ILE A 290 -13.42 -11.33 -47.93
N LEU A 291 -12.42 -11.22 -47.05
CA LEU A 291 -11.25 -12.08 -47.04
C LEU A 291 -11.63 -13.55 -46.75
N SER A 292 -12.57 -13.80 -45.83
CA SER A 292 -13.04 -15.16 -45.57
C SER A 292 -13.88 -15.73 -46.72
N THR A 293 -14.63 -14.89 -47.45
CA THR A 293 -15.44 -15.32 -48.60
C THR A 293 -14.57 -15.56 -49.85
N GLN A 294 -13.42 -14.90 -49.97
CA GLN A 294 -12.44 -15.16 -51.03
C GLN A 294 -11.59 -16.42 -50.78
N LEU A 295 -11.66 -17.01 -49.58
CA LEU A 295 -10.90 -18.20 -49.17
C LEU A 295 -11.75 -19.48 -49.14
N ASP A 296 -12.85 -19.55 -49.91
CA ASP A 296 -13.59 -20.80 -50.12
C ASP A 296 -12.69 -21.84 -50.80
N GLY A 297 -11.98 -22.62 -49.98
CA GLY A 297 -11.17 -23.74 -50.43
C GLY A 297 -10.16 -24.31 -49.43
N ARG A 298 -9.75 -23.62 -48.35
CA ARG A 298 -8.87 -24.20 -47.30
C ARG A 298 -9.00 -23.45 -45.97
N GLU A 299 -8.86 -24.21 -44.88
CA GLU A 299 -9.20 -23.95 -43.47
C GLU A 299 -9.05 -22.50 -42.93
N PRO A 300 -9.88 -22.12 -41.93
CA PRO A 300 -9.85 -20.78 -41.34
C PRO A 300 -8.50 -20.47 -40.68
N LEU A 301 -7.91 -19.33 -41.04
CA LEU A 301 -6.70 -18.80 -40.39
C LEU A 301 -6.96 -18.51 -38.91
N PRO A 302 -5.97 -18.75 -38.02
CA PRO A 302 -6.09 -18.49 -36.61
C PRO A 302 -6.29 -16.99 -36.34
N THR A 303 -7.14 -16.70 -35.36
CA THR A 303 -7.39 -15.35 -34.84
C THR A 303 -6.07 -14.75 -34.33
N ILE A 304 -5.53 -13.77 -35.06
CA ILE A 304 -4.42 -12.95 -34.58
C ILE A 304 -4.99 -12.00 -33.51
N PRO A 305 -4.49 -12.01 -32.27
CA PRO A 305 -4.71 -10.90 -31.36
C PRO A 305 -3.92 -9.71 -31.91
N ASP A 306 -4.59 -8.58 -32.16
CA ASP A 306 -3.92 -7.31 -32.49
C ASP A 306 -3.15 -6.82 -31.25
N ASP A 307 -1.91 -7.31 -31.10
CA ASP A 307 -0.85 -6.60 -30.41
C ASP A 307 -0.15 -5.75 -31.47
N SER A 308 -0.41 -4.45 -31.47
CA SER A 308 0.34 -3.48 -32.28
C SER A 308 1.45 -2.86 -31.43
N PRO A 309 2.73 -3.13 -31.73
CA PRO A 309 3.82 -2.22 -31.39
C PRO A 309 4.40 -1.64 -32.69
N ASP A 310 4.42 -0.32 -32.85
CA ASP A 310 5.28 0.29 -33.88
C ASP A 310 5.92 1.58 -33.34
N GLU A 311 7.21 1.46 -33.04
CA GLU A 311 8.19 2.54 -32.96
C GLU A 311 9.48 2.07 -33.68
N ALA A 312 10.08 3.02 -34.40
CA ALA A 312 11.44 3.05 -34.99
C ALA A 312 11.75 2.26 -36.29
N ALA A 313 12.11 2.94 -37.40
CA ALA A 313 13.46 3.50 -37.63
C ALA A 313 13.76 3.98 -39.10
N LYS A 314 14.29 5.21 -39.20
CA LYS A 314 15.43 5.77 -40.01
C LYS A 314 15.53 5.66 -41.56
N SER A 315 15.80 6.81 -42.22
CA SER A 315 17.11 7.25 -42.85
C SER A 315 16.89 8.40 -43.87
N GLU A 316 17.44 9.61 -43.69
CA GLU A 316 18.70 10.19 -44.25
C GLU A 316 18.64 10.84 -45.66
N GLY A 317 19.28 12.03 -45.80
CA GLY A 317 19.57 12.82 -47.02
C GLY A 317 18.77 14.13 -47.09
N ASP A 318 19.24 15.30 -46.65
CA ASP A 318 20.37 16.17 -47.06
C ASP A 318 20.19 16.94 -48.39
N GLU A 319 20.61 18.22 -48.34
CA GLU A 319 20.77 19.26 -49.39
C GLU A 319 19.58 20.12 -49.86
N GLY A 320 19.78 21.46 -49.82
CA GLY A 320 19.40 22.33 -50.94
C GLY A 320 18.61 23.63 -50.69
N ASP A 321 19.31 24.66 -50.22
CA ASP A 321 19.05 26.12 -50.22
C ASP A 321 18.31 26.72 -51.46
N LYS A 322 17.35 27.66 -51.25
CA LYS A 322 17.32 29.06 -51.80
C LYS A 322 15.93 29.71 -51.94
N ASP A 323 15.87 30.97 -51.47
CA ASP A 323 14.89 32.02 -51.76
C ASP A 323 14.94 32.52 -53.23
N MET A 324 13.81 33.02 -53.77
CA MET A 324 13.64 34.31 -54.50
C MET A 324 12.32 34.39 -55.31
N ASP A 325 11.49 35.37 -54.92
CA ASP A 325 10.76 36.42 -55.66
C ASP A 325 10.12 36.24 -57.06
N ALA A 326 8.95 36.90 -57.18
CA ALA A 326 8.45 37.77 -58.25
C ALA A 326 7.41 37.25 -59.30
N ASP A 327 6.26 37.94 -59.24
CA ASP A 327 5.45 38.52 -60.32
C ASP A 327 4.77 37.67 -61.42
N GLY A 328 3.52 38.06 -61.74
CA GLY A 328 3.03 38.04 -63.12
C GLY A 328 1.63 37.51 -63.34
N ASP A 329 0.69 38.43 -63.51
CA ASP A 329 -0.72 38.32 -63.90
C ASP A 329 -0.93 37.73 -65.33
N GLY A 330 -2.16 37.26 -65.61
CA GLY A 330 -2.63 36.99 -66.97
C GLY A 330 -3.35 35.66 -67.17
N GLY A 331 -4.68 35.69 -67.21
CA GLY A 331 -5.54 34.52 -67.40
C GLY A 331 -5.51 33.90 -68.80
N ASP A 332 -6.06 32.70 -68.89
CA ASP A 332 -7.16 32.38 -69.81
C ASP A 332 -7.67 30.96 -69.54
N SER A 333 -9.00 30.85 -69.39
CA SER A 333 -9.70 29.58 -69.29
C SER A 333 -9.75 28.88 -70.65
N SER A 334 -9.53 27.57 -70.67
CA SER A 334 -10.02 26.69 -71.74
C SER A 334 -10.56 25.39 -71.16
N SER A 335 -11.88 25.42 -70.97
CA SER A 335 -12.87 24.35 -71.14
C SER A 335 -12.36 22.98 -71.63
N THR A 336 -12.60 21.94 -70.80
CA THR A 336 -13.19 20.70 -71.31
C THR A 336 -14.34 20.26 -70.41
N THR A 337 -15.50 20.22 -71.03
CA THR A 337 -16.85 19.92 -70.53
C THR A 337 -17.01 18.47 -70.08
N LEU A 338 -17.50 18.27 -68.84
CA LEU A 338 -18.05 17.00 -68.35
C LEU A 338 -19.57 16.93 -68.66
N PRO A 339 -20.14 15.72 -68.88
CA PRO A 339 -21.55 15.52 -69.24
C PRO A 339 -22.55 15.93 -68.13
N PRO A 340 -23.80 16.31 -68.48
CA PRO A 340 -24.66 17.19 -67.68
C PRO A 340 -25.46 16.55 -66.52
N ASP A 341 -25.21 15.28 -66.15
CA ASP A 341 -26.03 14.58 -65.12
C ASP A 341 -25.28 14.24 -63.82
N SER A 342 -24.25 15.01 -63.48
CA SER A 342 -23.68 14.95 -62.13
C SER A 342 -24.54 15.78 -61.17
N PRO A 343 -25.04 15.23 -60.06
CA PRO A 343 -25.69 16.03 -59.02
C PRO A 343 -24.75 17.16 -58.61
N LYS A 344 -25.25 18.40 -58.65
CA LYS A 344 -24.47 19.60 -58.29
C LYS A 344 -23.72 19.34 -56.98
N PRO A 345 -22.42 19.65 -56.88
CA PRO A 345 -21.74 19.56 -55.60
C PRO A 345 -22.50 20.52 -54.69
N HIS A 346 -23.20 19.97 -53.70
CA HIS A 346 -23.55 20.76 -52.55
C HIS A 346 -22.22 21.25 -52.00
N LEU A 347 -21.94 22.52 -52.25
CA LEU A 347 -21.07 23.33 -51.42
C LEU A 347 -21.67 23.25 -50.02
N TRP A 348 -21.38 22.16 -49.31
CA TRP A 348 -21.33 22.21 -47.87
C TRP A 348 -20.26 23.25 -47.61
N ALA A 349 -20.72 24.46 -47.32
CA ALA A 349 -19.94 25.45 -46.62
C ALA A 349 -19.09 24.67 -45.62
N ARG A 350 -17.78 24.75 -45.79
CA ARG A 350 -16.83 24.33 -44.76
C ARG A 350 -16.97 25.37 -43.65
N ASP A 351 -18.11 25.30 -42.98
CA ASP A 351 -18.24 25.67 -41.59
C ASP A 351 -17.42 24.61 -40.85
N GLY A 352 -16.09 24.79 -40.92
CA GLY A 352 -15.14 24.12 -40.07
C GLY A 352 -15.24 24.71 -38.66
N SER A 353 -16.47 24.80 -38.14
CA SER A 353 -16.75 24.32 -36.79
C SER A 353 -15.96 23.03 -36.67
N TYR A 354 -14.80 23.09 -36.01
CA TYR A 354 -14.33 21.94 -35.28
C TYR A 354 -15.55 21.52 -34.47
N SER A 355 -16.23 20.46 -34.94
CA SER A 355 -17.19 19.74 -34.13
C SER A 355 -16.48 19.60 -32.80
N SER A 356 -16.97 20.32 -31.79
CA SER A 356 -16.49 20.16 -30.44
C SER A 356 -16.72 18.70 -30.18
N SER A 357 -15.63 17.94 -30.33
CA SER A 357 -15.55 16.51 -30.14
C SER A 357 -16.45 16.18 -28.96
N ASP A 358 -17.33 15.18 -29.11
CA ASP A 358 -18.20 14.62 -28.07
C ASP A 358 -17.35 14.15 -26.88
N LEU A 359 -16.74 15.09 -26.18
CA LEU A 359 -15.94 14.88 -25.01
C LEU A 359 -16.93 14.60 -23.88
N PRO A 360 -16.73 13.52 -23.12
CA PRO A 360 -17.59 13.21 -21.99
C PRO A 360 -17.67 14.41 -21.03
N ASN A 361 -18.88 14.71 -20.56
CA ASN A 361 -19.13 15.84 -19.66
C ASN A 361 -18.26 15.67 -18.39
N PRO A 362 -17.41 16.65 -18.01
CA PRO A 362 -16.58 16.56 -16.81
C PRO A 362 -17.37 16.35 -15.51
N GLU A 363 -18.65 16.74 -15.47
CA GLU A 363 -19.53 16.51 -14.31
C GLU A 363 -19.83 15.02 -14.06
N THR A 364 -19.52 14.12 -15.00
CA THR A 364 -19.69 12.67 -14.81
C THR A 364 -18.53 12.04 -14.03
N ILE A 365 -17.46 12.78 -13.73
CA ILE A 365 -16.32 12.25 -12.98
C ILE A 365 -16.73 12.04 -11.52
N THR A 366 -16.80 10.78 -11.10
CA THR A 366 -17.14 10.37 -9.73
C THR A 366 -15.90 9.95 -8.94
N VAL A 367 -16.07 9.76 -7.62
CA VAL A 367 -15.05 9.16 -6.73
C VAL A 367 -14.63 7.78 -7.26
N GLU A 368 -15.60 6.97 -7.71
CA GLU A 368 -15.35 5.64 -8.30
C GLU A 368 -14.51 5.72 -9.58
N THR A 369 -14.69 6.79 -10.37
CA THR A 369 -13.88 7.03 -11.57
C THR A 369 -12.41 7.26 -11.20
N LEU A 370 -12.15 8.02 -10.13
CA LEU A 370 -10.79 8.22 -9.64
C LEU A 370 -10.22 6.94 -9.02
N GLU A 371 -11.01 6.22 -8.22
CA GLU A 371 -10.60 4.95 -7.59
C GLU A 371 -10.18 3.89 -8.61
N LYS A 372 -10.86 3.81 -9.76
CA LYS A 372 -10.47 2.93 -10.88
C LYS A 372 -9.05 3.21 -11.39
N HIS A 373 -8.59 4.46 -11.32
CA HIS A 373 -7.28 4.90 -11.78
C HIS A 373 -6.20 4.95 -10.69
N MET A 374 -6.54 4.65 -9.43
CA MET A 374 -5.55 4.51 -8.36
C MET A 374 -4.74 3.21 -8.55
N TYR A 375 -3.54 3.15 -7.99
CA TYR A 375 -2.68 1.96 -8.15
C TYR A 375 -3.27 0.71 -7.48
N THR A 376 -4.12 0.90 -6.48
CA THR A 376 -4.76 -0.16 -5.70
C THR A 376 -6.19 -0.47 -6.15
N SER A 377 -6.59 -0.08 -7.37
CA SER A 377 -7.97 -0.23 -7.87
C SER A 377 -8.48 -1.68 -7.91
N LEU A 378 -7.56 -2.65 -7.99
CA LEU A 378 -7.87 -4.08 -8.02
C LEU A 378 -7.94 -4.72 -6.63
N ASP A 379 -7.62 -3.96 -5.58
CA ASP A 379 -7.49 -4.49 -4.22
C ASP A 379 -8.76 -4.22 -3.40
N PRO A 380 -9.10 -5.09 -2.43
CA PRO A 380 -10.17 -4.78 -1.50
C PRO A 380 -9.83 -3.53 -0.66
N PRO A 381 -10.85 -2.86 -0.10
CA PRO A 381 -10.65 -1.67 0.74
C PRO A 381 -9.65 -1.93 1.87
N LEU A 382 -8.86 -0.92 2.20
CA LEU A 382 -7.86 -1.03 3.26
C LEU A 382 -8.56 -1.06 4.64
N GLU A 383 -8.39 -2.15 5.39
CA GLU A 383 -9.10 -2.33 6.67
C GLU A 383 -8.22 -2.10 7.90
N LEU A 384 -6.91 -2.29 7.75
CA LEU A 384 -5.95 -2.22 8.83
C LEU A 384 -4.67 -1.55 8.35
N PHE A 385 -4.26 -0.48 9.04
CA PHE A 385 -3.02 0.22 8.80
C PHE A 385 -2.16 0.15 10.06
N ILE A 386 -0.91 -0.30 9.92
CA ILE A 386 0.01 -0.46 11.04
C ILE A 386 1.27 0.35 10.75
N ARG A 387 1.64 1.21 11.69
CA ARG A 387 2.91 1.94 11.69
C ARG A 387 3.69 1.63 12.94
N THR A 388 4.97 1.32 12.78
CA THR A 388 5.91 1.09 13.88
C THR A 388 6.64 2.36 14.30
N SER A 389 7.47 2.28 15.35
CA SER A 389 8.40 3.29 15.87
C SER A 389 7.85 4.44 16.72
N GLY A 390 6.60 4.34 17.17
CA GLY A 390 5.94 5.29 18.08
C GLY A 390 5.61 6.65 17.46
N VAL A 391 5.62 6.74 16.14
CA VAL A 391 5.31 7.99 15.42
C VAL A 391 3.86 7.95 14.95
N GLU A 392 3.09 8.98 15.28
CA GLU A 392 1.65 9.07 14.98
C GLU A 392 1.37 9.99 13.77
N ARG A 393 1.70 9.51 12.56
CA ARG A 393 1.34 10.17 11.29
C ARG A 393 1.27 9.14 10.16
N LEU A 394 0.74 9.52 8.99
CA LEU A 394 0.69 8.64 7.82
C LEU A 394 1.83 8.86 6.81
N SER A 395 2.62 9.93 6.95
CA SER A 395 3.81 10.18 6.08
C SER A 395 3.53 10.06 4.57
N ASP A 396 2.38 10.59 4.13
CA ASP A 396 1.92 10.54 2.73
C ASP A 396 1.80 9.11 2.18
N PHE A 397 1.36 8.16 3.02
CA PHE A 397 1.13 6.76 2.67
C PHE A 397 -0.36 6.42 2.67
N MET A 398 -0.90 5.95 1.54
CA MET A 398 -2.27 5.43 1.39
C MET A 398 -3.36 6.38 1.93
N LEU A 399 -3.21 7.70 1.73
CA LEU A 399 -4.11 8.71 2.30
C LEU A 399 -5.54 8.57 1.78
N TRP A 400 -5.70 8.28 0.49
CA TRP A 400 -7.01 8.06 -0.11
C TRP A 400 -7.66 6.79 0.44
N GLN A 401 -6.89 5.70 0.49
CA GLN A 401 -7.37 4.38 0.91
C GLN A 401 -7.67 4.31 2.41
N CYS A 402 -7.04 5.16 3.23
CA CYS A 402 -7.23 5.21 4.69
C CYS A 402 -8.46 6.03 5.15
N HIS A 403 -9.24 6.63 4.25
CA HIS A 403 -10.17 7.73 4.63
C HIS A 403 -11.43 7.29 5.40
N GLN A 404 -11.95 6.09 5.15
CA GLN A 404 -13.26 5.65 5.67
C GLN A 404 -13.12 4.59 6.77
N ASP A 405 -13.01 3.31 6.37
CA ASP A 405 -13.22 2.16 7.27
C ASP A 405 -11.90 1.48 7.73
N THR A 406 -10.80 2.24 7.65
CA THR A 406 -9.47 1.78 8.02
C THR A 406 -9.19 2.02 9.50
N HIS A 407 -8.78 0.97 10.20
CA HIS A 407 -8.32 1.09 11.58
C HIS A 407 -6.81 1.35 11.61
N LEU A 408 -6.41 2.48 12.20
CA LEU A 408 -5.02 2.90 12.31
C LEU A 408 -4.40 2.43 13.64
N PHE A 409 -3.24 1.78 13.57
CA PHE A 409 -2.46 1.33 14.73
C PHE A 409 -1.05 1.91 14.69
N PHE A 410 -0.69 2.64 15.73
CA PHE A 410 0.66 3.18 15.94
C PHE A 410 1.33 2.41 17.08
N LEU A 411 2.42 1.71 16.78
CA LEU A 411 3.12 0.85 17.71
C LEU A 411 4.47 1.46 18.09
N GLU A 412 4.82 1.43 19.38
CA GLU A 412 6.09 1.96 19.88
C GLU A 412 7.32 1.14 19.44
N CYS A 413 7.14 -0.15 19.16
CA CYS A 413 8.23 -1.05 18.76
C CYS A 413 8.87 -0.62 17.42
N TYR A 414 10.16 -0.86 17.23
CA TYR A 414 10.81 -0.67 15.93
C TYR A 414 10.42 -1.78 14.96
N TRP A 415 10.43 -1.48 13.65
CA TRP A 415 10.06 -2.45 12.62
C TRP A 415 10.83 -3.78 12.71
N PRO A 416 12.17 -3.81 12.91
CA PRO A 416 12.89 -5.08 13.03
C PRO A 416 12.48 -5.94 14.25
N ASP A 417 11.92 -5.31 15.29
CA ASP A 417 11.44 -5.97 16.52
C ASP A 417 9.97 -6.40 16.43
N PHE A 418 9.25 -5.98 15.39
CA PHE A 418 7.86 -6.36 15.18
C PHE A 418 7.77 -7.84 14.81
N ASP A 419 6.93 -8.58 15.54
CA ASP A 419 6.80 -10.05 15.46
C ASP A 419 5.35 -10.45 15.78
N LEU A 420 5.04 -11.75 15.69
CA LEU A 420 3.73 -12.35 15.90
C LEU A 420 3.02 -11.84 17.17
N GLN A 421 3.72 -11.67 18.28
CA GLN A 421 3.12 -11.20 19.53
C GLN A 421 2.45 -9.83 19.35
N HIS A 422 3.14 -8.88 18.72
CA HIS A 422 2.60 -7.56 18.42
C HIS A 422 1.44 -7.65 17.44
N PHE A 423 1.58 -8.47 16.40
CA PHE A 423 0.52 -8.69 15.41
C PHE A 423 -0.76 -9.30 16.03
N ILE A 424 -0.63 -10.24 16.97
CA ILE A 424 -1.76 -10.81 17.72
C ILE A 424 -2.52 -9.70 18.46
N TRP A 425 -1.82 -8.82 19.17
CA TRP A 425 -2.48 -7.73 19.90
C TRP A 425 -3.25 -6.79 18.97
N VAL A 426 -2.62 -6.39 17.87
CA VAL A 426 -3.28 -5.56 16.84
C VAL A 426 -4.52 -6.27 16.27
N MET A 427 -4.40 -7.54 15.93
CA MET A 427 -5.50 -8.33 15.38
C MET A 427 -6.66 -8.45 16.36
N LEU A 428 -6.40 -8.72 17.63
CA LEU A 428 -7.46 -8.83 18.65
C LEU A 428 -8.18 -7.51 18.87
N GLU A 429 -7.43 -6.41 18.95
CA GLU A 429 -8.00 -5.09 19.09
C GLU A 429 -8.83 -4.71 17.85
N TRP A 430 -8.33 -5.01 16.65
CA TRP A 430 -9.08 -4.82 15.41
C TRP A 430 -10.38 -5.64 15.39
N GLN A 431 -10.31 -6.94 15.73
CA GLN A 431 -11.48 -7.83 15.80
C GLN A 431 -12.52 -7.31 16.81
N TRP A 432 -12.06 -6.77 17.94
CA TRP A 432 -12.92 -6.20 18.97
C TRP A 432 -13.59 -4.91 18.49
N ARG A 433 -12.84 -3.98 17.89
CA ARG A 433 -13.38 -2.72 17.33
C ARG A 433 -14.37 -2.97 16.20
N ARG A 434 -14.09 -3.93 15.31
CA ARG A 434 -15.03 -4.36 14.25
C ARG A 434 -16.35 -4.86 14.81
N LYS A 435 -16.30 -5.71 15.85
CA LYS A 435 -17.50 -6.19 16.53
C LYS A 435 -18.29 -5.06 17.21
N GLN A 436 -17.65 -4.00 17.68
CA GLN A 436 -18.36 -2.83 18.21
C GLN A 436 -19.07 -2.07 17.10
N GLN A 437 -18.40 -1.79 15.99
CA GLN A 437 -18.99 -1.11 14.82
C GLN A 437 -20.21 -1.88 14.28
N GLU A 438 -20.15 -3.21 14.22
CA GLU A 438 -21.29 -4.06 13.83
C GLU A 438 -22.47 -3.96 14.81
N ARG A 439 -22.20 -3.82 16.11
CA ARG A 439 -23.27 -3.66 17.12
C ARG A 439 -23.92 -2.28 17.02
N ASP A 440 -23.12 -1.24 16.87
CA ASP A 440 -23.60 0.14 16.78
C ASP A 440 -24.46 0.33 15.52
N SER A 441 -23.97 -0.14 14.37
CA SER A 441 -24.72 -0.12 13.10
C SER A 441 -26.04 -0.92 13.15
N ASN A 442 -26.06 -2.07 13.84
CA ASN A 442 -27.29 -2.83 14.05
C ASN A 442 -28.28 -2.11 14.98
N SER A 443 -27.78 -1.40 15.99
CA SER A 443 -28.63 -0.62 16.90
C SER A 443 -29.30 0.56 16.18
N ASP A 444 -28.58 1.24 15.29
CA ASP A 444 -29.11 2.33 14.46
C ASP A 444 -30.18 1.84 13.48
N ARG A 445 -29.99 0.67 12.88
CA ARG A 445 -30.98 0.03 12.01
C ARG A 445 -32.25 -0.35 12.78
N ALA A 446 -32.11 -0.90 13.99
CA ALA A 446 -33.24 -1.27 14.85
C ALA A 446 -34.01 -0.02 15.35
N GLY A 447 -33.31 1.08 15.64
CA GLY A 447 -33.92 2.37 16.01
C GLY A 447 -34.74 2.99 14.87
N LYS A 448 -34.19 3.00 13.64
CA LYS A 448 -34.91 3.48 12.44
C LYS A 448 -36.13 2.61 12.08
N GLY A 449 -36.05 1.29 12.32
CA GLY A 449 -37.17 0.37 12.10
C GLY A 449 -38.36 0.59 13.04
N LYS A 450 -38.11 0.98 14.31
CA LYS A 450 -39.17 1.35 15.26
C LYS A 450 -39.78 2.72 14.96
N GLY A 451 -38.99 3.68 14.48
CA GLY A 451 -39.49 5.01 14.09
C GLY A 451 -40.44 4.97 12.89
N ARG A 452 -40.23 4.06 11.93
CA ARG A 452 -41.14 3.89 10.78
C ARG A 452 -42.47 3.22 11.14
N ARG A 453 -42.51 2.36 12.17
CA ARG A 453 -43.73 1.65 12.62
C ARG A 453 -44.65 2.47 13.53
N LEU A 454 -44.23 3.67 13.92
CA LEU A 454 -45.02 4.62 14.71
C LEU A 454 -45.60 5.76 13.85
N VAL A 455 -45.30 5.76 12.55
CA VAL A 455 -45.73 6.77 11.56
C VAL A 455 -46.66 6.16 10.48
N GLU A 456 -46.82 4.84 10.46
CA GLU A 456 -47.95 4.12 9.83
C GLU A 456 -48.98 3.77 10.90
#